data_AF-A0A948RFA9-F1
#
_entry.id   AF-A0A948RFA9-F1
#
_cell.length_a   1.000
_cell.length_b   1.000
_cell.length_c   1.000
_cell.angle_alpha   90.00
_cell.angle_beta   90.00
_cell.angle_gamma   90.00
#
_symmetry.space_group_name_H-M   'P 1'
#
loop_
_entity.id
_entity.type
_entity.pdbx_description
1 polymer ?
#
loop_
_entity_poly.entity_id
_entity_poly.type
_entity_poly.pdbx_seq_one_letter_code
_entity_poly.pdbx_strand_id
1 'polypeptide(L)'
;MSKKPRTYIRFSLARRIEHLTMLLSFSALGVTGLVQKYAASDLSIAIVNLVGGIENLRTIHHLAAIVMMFGTMYHIILAGYHVFVKRSRLSMLPALQDIKDGWQALRYNFGLAKSYPQMGRYTFEEKLEYWAFVWGTIVMGLTGFMMWNPVTTA
;
A
#
# COMPACT_ATOMS: atom_id res chain seq x y z
N MET A 1 33.42 7.91 -27.08
CA MET A 1 31.98 8.18 -26.89
C MET A 1 31.44 7.22 -25.84
N SER A 2 31.09 7.70 -24.64
CA SER A 2 30.43 6.86 -23.62
C SER A 2 29.03 6.50 -24.12
N LYS A 3 28.73 5.20 -24.26
CA LYS A 3 27.40 4.72 -24.67
C LYS A 3 26.40 5.16 -23.60
N LYS A 4 25.48 6.06 -23.94
CA LYS A 4 24.38 6.42 -23.04
C LYS A 4 23.64 5.13 -22.62
N PRO A 5 23.42 4.90 -21.31
CA PRO A 5 22.75 3.70 -20.84
C PRO A 5 21.33 3.63 -21.42
N ARG A 6 20.90 2.44 -21.88
CA ARG A 6 19.53 2.21 -22.33
C ARG A 6 18.61 2.19 -21.12
N THR A 7 17.59 3.06 -21.12
CA THR A 7 16.56 3.10 -20.08
C THR A 7 15.25 2.53 -20.59
N TYR A 8 14.45 1.91 -19.71
CA TYR A 8 13.15 1.36 -20.02
C TYR A 8 12.10 1.85 -19.03
N ILE A 9 10.86 2.05 -19.48
CA ILE A 9 9.75 2.48 -18.63
C ILE A 9 9.23 1.28 -17.83
N ARG A 10 9.53 1.21 -16.53
CA ARG A 10 9.00 0.16 -15.62
C ARG A 10 7.49 0.32 -15.35
N PHE A 11 7.07 1.57 -15.13
CA PHE A 11 5.68 1.96 -14.82
C PHE A 11 5.23 3.16 -15.66
N SER A 12 4.02 3.10 -16.21
CA SER A 12 3.36 4.20 -16.92
C SER A 12 3.01 5.34 -15.98
N LEU A 13 2.88 6.57 -16.50
CA LEU A 13 2.53 7.75 -15.71
C LEU A 13 1.21 7.55 -14.93
N ALA A 14 0.17 7.02 -15.57
CA ALA A 14 -1.11 6.75 -14.93
C ALA A 14 -0.99 5.87 -13.68
N ARG A 15 -0.19 4.80 -13.73
CA ARG A 15 0.05 3.91 -12.57
C ARG A 15 0.81 4.61 -11.44
N ARG A 16 1.71 5.53 -11.77
CA ARG A 16 2.45 6.31 -10.77
C ARG A 16 1.54 7.32 -10.08
N ILE A 17 0.64 7.96 -10.83
CA ILE A 17 -0.35 8.90 -10.27
C ILE A 17 -1.31 8.15 -9.35
N GLU A 18 -1.90 7.05 -9.82
CA GLU A 18 -2.74 6.16 -9.00
C GLU A 18 -2.05 5.76 -7.70
N HIS A 19 -0.82 5.24 -7.79
CA HIS A 19 -0.03 4.85 -6.62
C HIS A 19 0.24 6.04 -5.68
N LEU A 20 0.60 7.21 -6.21
CA LEU A 20 0.87 8.40 -5.40
C LEU A 20 -0.39 8.87 -4.67
N THR A 21 -1.54 8.88 -5.34
CA THR A 21 -2.83 9.20 -4.73
C THR A 21 -3.16 8.25 -3.59
N MET A 22 -3.02 6.94 -3.81
CA MET A 22 -3.27 5.93 -2.77
C MET A 22 -2.27 6.04 -1.61
N LEU A 23 -0.99 6.27 -1.90
CA LEU A 23 0.05 6.46 -0.90
C LEU A 23 -0.28 7.63 0.03
N LEU A 24 -0.60 8.79 -0.53
CA LEU A 24 -0.96 9.98 0.24
C LEU A 24 -2.22 9.76 1.08
N SER A 25 -3.22 9.09 0.51
CA SER A 25 -4.47 8.75 1.20
C SER A 25 -4.22 7.80 2.37
N PHE A 26 -3.46 6.72 2.15
CA PHE A 26 -3.09 5.76 3.17
C PHE A 26 -2.26 6.41 4.29
N SER A 27 -1.29 7.26 3.95
CA SER A 27 -0.52 8.00 4.95
C SER A 27 -1.40 8.94 5.77
N ALA A 28 -2.34 9.65 5.15
CA ALA A 28 -3.28 10.52 5.86
C ALA A 28 -4.17 9.72 6.82
N LEU A 29 -4.69 8.56 6.39
CA LEU A 29 -5.44 7.63 7.24
C LEU A 29 -4.62 7.14 8.43
N GLY A 30 -3.36 6.76 8.20
CA GLY A 30 -2.44 6.33 9.26
C GLY A 30 -2.20 7.42 10.30
N VAL A 31 -1.87 8.64 9.85
CA VAL A 31 -1.62 9.77 10.76
C VAL A 31 -2.88 10.13 11.55
N THR A 32 -4.00 10.37 10.86
CA THR A 32 -5.25 10.78 11.53
C THR A 32 -5.84 9.66 12.40
N GLY A 33 -5.65 8.40 12.04
CA GLY A 33 -6.07 7.25 12.85
C GLY A 33 -5.22 7.07 14.11
N LEU A 34 -3.89 7.26 14.02
CA LEU A 34 -3.01 7.23 15.19
C LEU A 34 -3.34 8.35 16.18
N VAL A 35 -3.62 9.56 15.67
CA VAL A 35 -4.05 10.70 16.51
C VAL A 35 -5.37 10.39 17.23
N GLN A 36 -6.35 9.79 16.54
CA GLN A 36 -7.61 9.37 17.16
C GLN A 36 -7.42 8.26 18.21
N LYS A 37 -6.56 7.26 17.94
CA LYS A 37 -6.28 6.15 18.85
C LYS A 37 -5.56 6.61 20.12
N TYR A 38 -4.59 7.52 19.99
CA TYR A 38 -3.78 8.02 21.09
C TYR A 38 -4.17 9.44 21.47
N ALA A 39 -5.47 9.69 21.65
CA ALA A 39 -6.04 11.04 21.83
C ALA A 39 -5.46 11.82 23.03
N ALA A 40 -4.99 11.13 24.08
CA ALA A 40 -4.42 11.76 25.28
C ALA A 40 -2.93 12.11 25.16
N SER A 41 -2.25 11.74 24.06
CA SER A 41 -0.84 12.08 23.87
C SER A 41 -0.67 13.56 23.52
N ASP A 42 0.35 14.22 24.08
CA ASP A 42 0.69 15.62 23.76
C ASP A 42 0.86 15.85 22.25
N LEU A 43 1.46 14.88 21.54
CA LEU A 43 1.62 14.97 20.08
C LEU A 43 0.27 14.93 19.35
N SER A 44 -0.66 14.07 19.79
CA SER A 44 -2.00 14.00 19.23
C SER A 44 -2.77 15.30 19.46
N ILE A 45 -2.70 15.85 20.67
CA ILE A 45 -3.32 17.13 21.03
C ILE A 45 -2.74 18.26 20.17
N ALA A 46 -1.42 18.30 19.99
CA ALA A 46 -0.76 19.28 19.11
C ALA A 46 -1.24 19.18 17.66
N ILE A 47 -1.36 17.97 17.11
CA ILE A 47 -1.86 17.76 15.75
C ILE A 47 -3.33 18.16 15.63
N VAL A 48 -4.18 17.78 16.59
CA VAL A 48 -5.60 18.18 16.64
C VAL A 48 -5.72 19.70 16.62
N ASN A 49 -4.92 20.41 17.43
CA ASN A 49 -4.92 21.87 17.46
C ASN A 49 -4.43 22.47 16.14
N LEU A 50 -3.39 21.89 15.53
CA LEU A 50 -2.84 22.34 14.24
C LEU A 50 -3.86 22.21 13.11
N VAL A 51 -4.63 21.12 13.08
CA VAL A 51 -5.67 20.92 12.06
C VAL A 51 -6.97 21.65 12.39
N GLY A 52 -7.06 22.42 13.48
CA GLY A 52 -8.25 23.21 13.80
C GLY A 52 -9.35 22.44 14.53
N GLY A 53 -9.00 21.35 15.22
CA GLY A 53 -9.88 20.61 16.11
C GLY A 53 -10.27 19.22 15.64
N ILE A 54 -10.97 18.50 16.52
CA ILE A 54 -11.35 17.09 16.33
C ILE A 54 -12.26 16.90 15.11
N GLU A 55 -13.15 17.86 14.87
CA GLU A 55 -14.10 17.79 13.76
C GLU A 55 -13.40 17.84 12.39
N ASN A 56 -12.37 18.69 12.26
CA ASN A 56 -11.59 18.75 11.03
C ASN A 56 -10.71 17.51 10.87
N LEU A 57 -10.10 17.01 11.97
CA LEU A 57 -9.36 15.74 11.95
C LEU A 57 -10.23 14.58 11.44
N ARG A 58 -11.47 14.48 11.94
CA ARG A 58 -12.45 13.47 11.52
C ARG A 58 -12.84 13.63 10.05
N THR A 59 -13.07 14.86 9.61
CA THR A 59 -13.40 15.17 8.21
C THR A 59 -12.26 14.77 7.27
N ILE A 60 -11.01 15.08 7.62
CA ILE A 60 -9.83 14.68 6.86
C ILE A 60 -9.72 13.16 6.80
N HIS A 61 -9.93 12.46 7.92
CA HIS A 61 -9.89 10.99 7.96
C HIS A 61 -10.94 10.37 7.02
N HIS A 62 -12.19 10.85 7.08
CA HIS A 62 -13.25 10.34 6.20
C HIS A 62 -12.98 10.66 4.72
N LEU A 63 -12.50 11.85 4.40
CA LEU A 63 -12.14 12.21 3.02
C LEU A 63 -11.02 11.29 2.50
N ALA A 64 -9.98 11.04 3.30
CA ALA A 64 -8.92 10.10 2.96
C ALA A 64 -9.43 8.66 2.84
N ALA A 65 -10.43 8.26 3.63
CA ALA A 65 -11.06 6.95 3.51
C ALA A 65 -11.81 6.81 2.17
N ILE A 66 -12.57 7.83 1.78
CA ILE A 66 -13.30 7.87 0.49
C ILE A 66 -12.32 7.80 -0.68
N VAL A 67 -11.26 8.61 -0.67
CA VAL A 67 -10.23 8.60 -1.73
C VAL A 67 -9.56 7.22 -1.81
N MET A 68 -9.23 6.63 -0.66
CA MET A 68 -8.63 5.29 -0.60
C MET A 68 -9.58 4.20 -1.12
N MET A 69 -10.88 4.29 -0.80
CA MET A 69 -11.90 3.36 -1.26
C MET A 69 -12.05 3.38 -2.79
N PHE A 70 -12.20 4.57 -3.38
CA PHE A 70 -12.30 4.70 -4.83
C PHE A 70 -10.98 4.36 -5.53
N GLY A 71 -9.83 4.74 -4.97
CA GLY A 71 -8.51 4.37 -5.49
C GLY A 71 -8.29 2.86 -5.51
N THR A 72 -8.68 2.17 -4.44
CA THR A 72 -8.61 0.70 -4.36
C THR A 72 -9.54 0.04 -5.37
N MET A 73 -10.77 0.54 -5.51
CA MET A 73 -11.72 0.02 -6.49
C MET A 73 -11.20 0.19 -7.93
N TYR A 74 -10.65 1.37 -8.25
CA TYR A 74 -10.00 1.64 -9.53
C TYR A 74 -8.82 0.68 -9.78
N HIS A 75 -7.95 0.48 -8.78
CA HIS A 75 -6.81 -0.45 -8.87
C HIS A 75 -7.24 -1.89 -9.14
N ILE A 76 -8.31 -2.37 -8.48
CA ILE A 76 -8.86 -3.71 -8.69
C ILE A 76 -9.43 -3.85 -10.11
N ILE A 77 -10.19 -2.85 -10.58
CA ILE A 77 -10.78 -2.86 -11.93
C ILE A 77 -9.65 -2.89 -12.98
N LEU A 78 -8.63 -2.05 -12.83
CA LEU A 78 -7.48 -2.04 -13.74
C LEU A 78 -6.69 -3.34 -13.69
N ALA A 79 -6.46 -3.91 -12.51
CA ALA A 79 -5.80 -5.20 -12.36
C ALA A 79 -6.61 -6.29 -13.08
N GLY A 80 -7.93 -6.32 -12.90
CA GLY A 80 -8.85 -7.20 -13.60
C GLY A 80 -8.77 -7.02 -15.12
N TYR A 81 -8.85 -5.79 -15.62
CA TYR A 81 -8.69 -5.50 -17.05
C TYR A 81 -7.35 -6.00 -17.60
N HIS A 82 -6.27 -5.80 -16.86
CA HIS A 82 -4.95 -6.27 -17.25
C HIS A 82 -4.86 -7.81 -17.32
N VAL A 83 -5.52 -8.51 -16.41
CA VAL A 83 -5.51 -9.98 -16.34
C VAL A 83 -6.46 -10.60 -17.38
N PHE A 84 -7.70 -10.12 -17.45
CA PHE A 84 -8.75 -10.74 -18.27
C PHE A 84 -8.72 -10.27 -19.73
N VAL A 85 -8.46 -8.99 -19.99
CA VAL A 85 -8.46 -8.43 -21.35
C VAL A 85 -7.06 -8.45 -21.96
N LYS A 86 -6.08 -7.86 -21.26
CA LYS A 86 -4.69 -7.81 -21.77
C LYS A 86 -3.90 -9.09 -21.56
N ARG A 87 -4.48 -10.10 -20.89
CA ARG A 87 -3.82 -11.39 -20.58
C ARG A 87 -2.43 -11.21 -19.96
N SER A 88 -2.29 -10.17 -19.13
CA SER A 88 -1.04 -9.87 -18.44
C SER A 88 -0.73 -10.99 -17.46
N ARG A 89 0.55 -11.39 -17.38
CA ARG A 89 0.99 -12.40 -16.39
C ARG A 89 0.72 -11.89 -14.97
N LEU A 90 0.23 -12.78 -14.11
CA LEU A 90 -0.03 -12.53 -12.69
C LEU A 90 1.27 -12.50 -11.87
N SER A 91 2.19 -11.59 -12.21
CA SER A 91 3.54 -11.56 -11.65
C SER A 91 3.62 -11.11 -10.18
N MET A 92 2.51 -10.60 -9.61
CA MET A 92 2.41 -10.21 -8.19
C MET A 92 1.90 -11.35 -7.30
N LEU A 93 1.52 -12.51 -7.86
CA LEU A 93 1.13 -13.64 -7.03
C LEU A 93 2.37 -14.23 -6.33
N PRO A 94 2.28 -14.57 -5.03
CA PRO A 94 3.35 -15.28 -4.35
C PRO A 94 3.48 -16.67 -4.95
N ALA A 95 4.71 -17.11 -5.12
CA ALA A 95 5.08 -18.42 -5.63
C ALA A 95 6.06 -19.11 -4.68
N LEU A 96 6.20 -20.43 -4.78
CA LEU A 96 7.19 -21.18 -4.00
C LEU A 96 8.63 -20.70 -4.23
N GLN A 97 8.90 -20.08 -5.38
CA GLN A 97 10.18 -19.46 -5.66
C GLN A 97 10.48 -18.28 -4.73
N ASP A 98 9.46 -17.50 -4.34
CA ASP A 98 9.64 -16.34 -3.45
C ASP A 98 10.15 -16.76 -2.07
N ILE A 99 9.77 -17.96 -1.59
CA ILE A 99 10.28 -18.53 -0.34
C ILE A 99 11.76 -18.89 -0.49
N LYS A 100 12.15 -19.49 -1.62
CA LYS A 100 13.55 -19.82 -1.91
C LYS A 100 14.41 -18.57 -2.00
N ASP A 101 13.90 -17.56 -2.70
CA ASP A 101 14.55 -16.25 -2.86
C ASP A 101 14.70 -15.56 -1.50
N GLY A 102 13.66 -15.54 -0.67
CA GLY A 102 13.72 -15.00 0.68
C GLY A 102 14.72 -15.73 1.58
N TRP A 103 14.76 -17.06 1.54
CA TRP A 103 15.75 -17.84 2.28
C TRP A 103 17.18 -17.56 1.81
N GLN A 104 17.40 -17.43 0.51
CA GLN A 104 18.71 -17.08 -0.04
C GLN A 104 19.12 -15.65 0.34
N ALA A 105 18.19 -14.68 0.32
CA ALA A 105 18.44 -13.32 0.76
C ALA A 105 18.87 -13.28 2.23
N LEU A 106 18.18 -14.02 3.10
CA LEU A 106 18.55 -14.14 4.51
C LEU A 106 19.96 -14.73 4.68
N ARG A 107 20.25 -15.85 4.00
CA ARG A 107 21.58 -16.47 4.06
C ARG A 107 22.67 -15.54 3.54
N TYR A 108 22.40 -14.78 2.49
CA TYR A 108 23.33 -13.78 1.96
C TYR A 108 23.61 -12.68 2.99
N ASN A 109 22.57 -12.15 3.66
CA ASN A 109 22.71 -11.13 4.69
C ASN A 109 23.53 -11.61 5.91
N PHE A 110 23.47 -12.91 6.24
CA PHE A 110 24.32 -13.52 7.27
C PHE A 110 25.72 -13.93 6.77
N GLY A 111 26.08 -13.62 5.53
CA GLY A 111 27.37 -14.03 4.92
C GLY A 111 27.48 -15.52 4.58
N LEU A 112 26.39 -16.28 4.69
CA LEU A 112 26.31 -17.72 4.43
C LEU A 112 26.06 -18.06 2.95
N ALA A 113 25.79 -17.07 2.11
CA ALA A 113 25.64 -17.22 0.66
C ALA A 113 26.55 -16.25 -0.08
N LYS A 114 27.10 -16.68 -1.21
CA LYS A 114 28.08 -15.90 -2.00
C LYS A 114 27.43 -14.81 -2.86
N SER A 115 26.15 -14.96 -3.21
CA SER A 115 25.44 -14.03 -4.09
C SER A 115 24.00 -13.83 -3.64
N TYR A 116 23.52 -12.60 -3.84
CA TYR A 116 22.13 -12.23 -3.59
C TYR A 116 21.21 -12.90 -4.62
N PRO A 117 19.99 -13.33 -4.24
CA PRO A 117 19.04 -13.99 -5.14
C PRO A 117 18.71 -13.14 -6.37
N GLN A 118 18.65 -13.79 -7.53
CA GLN A 118 18.27 -13.17 -8.81
C GLN A 118 16.77 -13.31 -9.01
N MET A 119 16.03 -12.23 -8.80
CA MET A 119 14.57 -12.22 -8.82
C MET A 119 14.01 -11.71 -10.15
N GLY A 120 12.73 -11.96 -10.38
CA GLY A 120 12.03 -11.53 -11.59
C GLY A 120 11.73 -10.02 -11.62
N ARG A 121 10.66 -9.65 -12.34
CA ARG A 121 10.20 -8.25 -12.43
C ARG A 121 9.90 -7.63 -11.06
N TYR A 122 9.43 -8.46 -10.13
CA TYR A 122 9.12 -8.08 -8.76
C TYR A 122 9.87 -8.98 -7.79
N THR A 123 10.43 -8.40 -6.74
CA THR A 123 11.13 -9.12 -5.67
C THR A 123 10.13 -9.82 -4.74
N PHE A 124 10.60 -10.78 -3.93
CA PHE A 124 9.75 -11.40 -2.92
C PHE A 124 9.26 -10.36 -1.89
N GLU A 125 10.10 -9.38 -1.54
CA GLU A 125 9.76 -8.26 -0.64
C GLU A 125 8.63 -7.42 -1.22
N GLU A 126 8.75 -6.99 -2.49
CA GLU A 126 7.72 -6.19 -3.17
C GLU A 126 6.37 -6.93 -3.21
N LYS A 127 6.38 -8.27 -3.40
CA LYS A 127 5.16 -9.08 -3.35
C LYS A 127 4.59 -9.19 -1.93
N LEU A 128 5.42 -9.44 -0.93
CA LEU A 128 4.98 -9.56 0.45
C LEU A 128 4.36 -8.25 0.94
N GLU A 129 5.00 -7.11 0.67
CA GLU A 129 4.47 -5.78 0.99
C GLU A 129 3.13 -5.52 0.29
N TYR A 130 3.03 -5.87 -1.00
CA TYR A 130 1.78 -5.74 -1.74
C TYR A 130 0.64 -6.57 -1.12
N TRP A 131 0.90 -7.83 -0.75
CA TRP A 131 -0.13 -8.68 -0.15
C TRP A 131 -0.47 -8.29 1.29
N ALA A 132 0.50 -7.84 2.07
CA ALA A 132 0.26 -7.26 3.39
C ALA A 132 -0.64 -6.03 3.28
N PHE A 133 -0.40 -5.17 2.29
CA PHE A 133 -1.24 -4.00 2.02
C PHE A 133 -2.65 -4.39 1.55
N VAL A 134 -2.79 -5.37 0.65
CA VAL A 134 -4.10 -5.86 0.18
C VAL A 134 -4.92 -6.38 1.37
N TRP A 135 -4.32 -7.24 2.20
CA TRP A 135 -5.00 -7.77 3.38
C TRP A 135 -5.35 -6.66 4.38
N GLY A 136 -4.41 -5.76 4.66
CA GLY A 136 -4.64 -4.61 5.53
C GLY A 136 -5.78 -3.71 5.03
N THR A 137 -5.86 -3.46 3.73
CA THR A 137 -6.92 -2.65 3.11
C THR A 137 -8.29 -3.31 3.26
N ILE A 138 -8.38 -4.64 3.14
CA ILE A 138 -9.64 -5.38 3.38
C ILE A 138 -10.09 -5.21 4.83
N VAL A 139 -9.20 -5.48 5.79
CA VAL A 139 -9.52 -5.39 7.22
C VAL A 139 -9.88 -3.95 7.62
N MET A 140 -9.09 -2.97 7.20
CA MET A 140 -9.35 -1.55 7.48
C MET A 140 -10.64 -1.07 6.81
N GLY A 141 -10.90 -1.49 5.58
CA GLY A 141 -12.12 -1.12 4.85
C GLY A 141 -13.38 -1.63 5.54
N LEU A 142 -13.38 -2.91 5.93
CA LEU A 142 -14.51 -3.52 6.64
C LEU A 142 -14.73 -2.90 8.02
N THR A 143 -13.67 -2.85 8.84
CA THR A 143 -13.77 -2.33 10.22
C THR A 143 -14.08 -0.83 10.23
N GLY A 144 -13.49 -0.05 9.32
CA GLY A 144 -13.82 1.37 9.14
C GLY A 144 -15.27 1.59 8.74
N PHE A 145 -15.81 0.78 7.83
CA PHE A 145 -17.21 0.89 7.42
C PHE A 145 -18.18 0.55 8.56
N MET A 146 -17.87 -0.46 9.39
CA MET A 146 -18.64 -0.79 10.59
C MET A 146 -18.65 0.37 11.59
N MET A 147 -17.49 0.98 11.85
CA MET A 147 -17.40 2.15 12.75
C MET A 147 -18.11 3.39 12.21
N TRP A 148 -18.19 3.55 10.88
CA TRP A 148 -18.95 4.64 10.26
C TRP A 148 -20.47 4.41 10.36
N ASN A 149 -20.93 3.16 10.32
CA ASN A 149 -22.37 2.81 10.37
C ASN A 149 -22.73 1.95 11.59
N PRO A 150 -22.49 2.43 12.82
CA PRO A 150 -22.58 1.60 14.02
C PRO A 150 -24.00 1.06 14.29
N VAL A 151 -25.05 1.76 13.82
CA VAL A 151 -26.45 1.32 14.01
C VAL A 151 -26.78 0.10 13.14
N THR A 152 -26.20 0.01 11.94
CA THR A 152 -26.49 -1.06 10.98
C THR A 152 -25.63 -2.31 11.26
N THR A 153 -24.52 -2.14 11.98
CA THR A 153 -23.53 -3.20 12.23
C THR A 153 -23.39 -3.58 13.70
N ALA A 154 -24.35 -3.19 14.54
CA ALA A 154 -24.42 -3.55 15.97
C ALA A 154 -24.90 -5.00 16.18
#